data_AF-A0A812HXY3-F1
#
_entry.id   AF-A0A812HXY3-F1
#
_cell.length_a   1.000
_cell.length_b   1.000
_cell.length_c   1.000
_cell.angle_alpha   90.00
_cell.angle_beta   90.00
_cell.angle_gamma   90.00
#
_symmetry.space_group_name_H-M   'P 1'
#
loop_
_entity.id
_entity.type
_entity.pdbx_description
1 polymer ?
#
loop_
_entity_poly.entity_id
_entity_poly.type
_entity_poly.pdbx_seq_one_letter_code
_entity_poly.pdbx_strand_id
1 'polypeptide(L)'
;MGGTFDWLDSFLEDKPAYTELSDRIGIVPQPRSLTFLTYRISQEDPGMGCGIWSSTPKDGATGTAWFALLCSAGFLSSVGMEAEASNDKPYYMYGLPSLDDTSTQKVVSMLAPMQPRNYVVMEVKSNLIKEERAQVLKKFPSTHFKKVAYVIMGEPKEEYKTRVRNKILKLKQDKADSTWRIKKAQQEQKKKMIQRQKELEAKKKEAEDAKKKMEEEVKKAAQEEGTEEKKADEATEEPAAKPDEEMKQAEEEPAPEEEEDLGDEPPKAELTEDEEKLSFLPKGVIPDLTPSILGKAFANFTIPEKDEGFDEIKFVWQEESQSKEYLRKWVLETKLTTRIEDLQPSQDFRDKFAAWQKSYTEMQAKQKAWKAAGSKKSKDAAPVDITAVEDVNDIGGGEPLYSSFEAEDWALLQLRYELYLLQDSFKKDVNDPDRVAIPEAHLSFYYSKYFKKQMNLKQFGVSELADFVKLVKDTVAVSEDSKMFSTILDDELESIDMLVKFTEESRKERQRRIDAGDETARLKFVLHNPAPAPVAPAAVPPVPVAPAIPGPKGKGKGKKGKW
;
A
#
# COMPACT_ATOMS: atom_id res chain seq x y z
N MET A 1 15.43 -1.77 -10.67
CA MET A 1 16.48 -2.72 -10.25
C MET A 1 15.82 -3.99 -9.73
N GLY A 2 16.41 -5.15 -9.99
CA GLY A 2 15.99 -6.45 -9.46
C GLY A 2 17.20 -7.36 -9.35
N GLY A 3 17.17 -8.36 -8.47
CA GLY A 3 18.26 -9.32 -8.28
C GLY A 3 19.46 -8.82 -7.46
N THR A 4 19.28 -7.74 -6.69
CA THR A 4 20.36 -7.04 -5.98
C THR A 4 21.08 -7.95 -4.98
N PHE A 5 20.33 -8.83 -4.30
CA PHE A 5 20.85 -9.76 -3.31
C PHE A 5 21.13 -11.18 -3.87
N ASP A 6 20.52 -11.56 -4.98
CA ASP A 6 20.72 -12.88 -5.61
C ASP A 6 22.14 -13.06 -6.14
N TRP A 7 22.72 -12.00 -6.69
CA TRP A 7 24.11 -11.98 -7.12
C TRP A 7 25.05 -12.19 -5.93
N LEU A 8 24.76 -11.54 -4.79
CA LEU A 8 25.59 -11.64 -3.59
C LEU A 8 25.60 -13.06 -3.04
N ASP A 9 24.45 -13.73 -2.98
CA ASP A 9 24.38 -15.11 -2.51
C ASP A 9 25.23 -16.04 -3.38
N SER A 10 25.17 -15.84 -4.69
CA SER A 10 25.97 -16.58 -5.67
C SER A 10 27.47 -16.29 -5.52
N PHE A 11 27.84 -15.03 -5.26
CA PHE A 11 29.22 -14.63 -5.03
C PHE A 11 29.79 -15.30 -3.78
N LEU A 12 29.02 -15.38 -2.69
CA LEU A 12 29.45 -16.01 -1.44
C LEU A 12 29.51 -17.53 -1.54
N GLU A 13 28.65 -18.15 -2.36
CA GLU A 13 28.76 -19.58 -2.71
C GLU A 13 30.07 -19.87 -3.46
N ASP A 14 30.40 -19.04 -4.46
CA ASP A 14 31.63 -19.19 -5.24
C ASP A 14 32.90 -18.79 -4.44
N LYS A 15 32.76 -17.97 -3.39
CA LYS A 15 33.85 -17.44 -2.57
C LYS A 15 33.57 -17.55 -1.08
N PRO A 16 33.65 -18.76 -0.50
CA PRO A 16 33.31 -19.00 0.91
C PRO A 16 34.28 -18.32 1.91
N ALA A 17 35.43 -17.82 1.43
CA ALA A 17 36.38 -17.08 2.26
C ALA A 17 35.90 -15.66 2.60
N TYR A 18 34.87 -15.15 1.93
CA TYR A 18 34.31 -13.83 2.20
C TYR A 18 33.23 -13.90 3.27
N THR A 19 33.27 -12.95 4.20
CA THR A 19 32.23 -12.73 5.21
C THR A 19 31.37 -11.54 4.79
N GLU A 20 30.06 -11.73 4.71
CA GLU A 20 29.15 -10.64 4.38
C GLU A 20 28.89 -9.76 5.62
N LEU A 21 28.87 -8.45 5.38
CA LEU A 21 28.49 -7.39 6.32
C LEU A 21 27.30 -6.65 5.71
N SER A 22 26.11 -6.94 6.22
CA SER A 22 24.84 -6.35 5.76
C SER A 22 23.81 -6.43 6.87
N ASP A 23 22.77 -5.60 6.81
CA ASP A 23 21.67 -5.67 7.80
C ASP A 23 20.74 -6.87 7.55
N ARG A 24 20.87 -7.56 6.40
CA ARG A 24 20.10 -8.78 6.08
C ARG A 24 20.63 -10.07 6.69
N ILE A 25 21.79 -10.03 7.34
CA ILE A 25 22.27 -11.16 8.11
C ILE A 25 21.71 -11.01 9.52
N GLY A 26 20.64 -11.75 9.80
CA GLY A 26 20.24 -12.03 11.17
C GLY A 26 21.41 -12.66 11.94
N ILE A 27 21.58 -12.30 13.22
CA ILE A 27 22.73 -12.71 14.06
C ILE A 27 22.80 -14.22 14.34
N VAL A 28 21.86 -15.01 13.84
CA VAL A 28 21.97 -16.47 13.81
C VAL A 28 22.63 -16.88 12.49
N PRO A 29 23.89 -17.36 12.49
CA PRO A 29 24.45 -18.00 11.32
C PRO A 29 23.60 -19.23 11.04
N GLN A 30 22.78 -19.21 9.99
CA GLN A 30 22.24 -20.45 9.44
C GLN A 30 23.42 -21.18 8.81
N PRO A 31 23.91 -22.29 9.38
CA PRO A 31 24.95 -23.07 8.72
C PRO A 31 24.37 -23.59 7.41
N ARG A 32 24.88 -23.10 6.28
CA ARG A 32 24.71 -23.76 4.98
C ARG A 32 25.33 -25.16 5.14
N SER A 33 24.48 -26.18 5.19
CA SER A 33 24.75 -27.58 5.52
C SER A 33 24.79 -27.93 7.01
N LEU A 34 23.62 -28.25 7.57
CA LEU A 34 23.52 -29.31 8.57
C LEU A 34 22.14 -29.97 8.42
N THR A 35 22.16 -31.17 7.87
CA THR A 35 21.10 -32.17 7.96
C THR A 35 20.69 -32.27 9.43
N PHE A 36 19.48 -31.82 9.78
CA PHE A 36 18.98 -31.91 11.15
C PHE A 36 18.79 -33.38 11.53
N LEU A 37 19.79 -33.95 12.20
CA LEU A 37 19.61 -35.15 13.01
C LEU A 37 19.16 -34.68 14.40
N THR A 38 17.85 -34.57 14.60
CA THR A 38 17.29 -34.22 15.92
C THR A 38 17.41 -35.40 16.87
N TYR A 39 18.29 -35.29 17.88
CA TYR A 39 18.23 -36.15 19.07
C TYR A 39 17.32 -35.53 20.13
N ARG A 40 16.38 -36.32 20.62
CA ARG A 40 15.49 -36.03 21.75
C ARG A 40 16.26 -36.29 23.04
N ILE A 41 16.53 -35.25 23.84
CA ILE A 41 16.97 -35.41 25.23
C ILE A 41 15.72 -35.28 26.11
N SER A 42 15.33 -36.39 26.73
CA SER A 42 14.32 -36.46 27.79
C SER A 42 15.07 -36.47 29.12
N GLN A 43 14.69 -35.59 30.05
CA GLN A 43 15.00 -35.78 31.47
C GLN A 43 13.73 -35.55 32.28
N GLU A 44 13.37 -36.58 33.04
CA GLU A 44 12.29 -36.61 34.02
C GLU A 44 12.77 -36.09 35.39
N ASP A 45 11.85 -35.38 36.06
CA ASP A 45 11.64 -35.29 37.52
C ASP A 45 12.55 -34.40 38.43
N PRO A 46 12.11 -34.01 39.67
CA PRO A 46 10.99 -33.10 39.94
C PRO A 46 11.29 -32.06 41.06
N GLY A 47 10.58 -30.92 41.06
CA GLY A 47 10.25 -30.13 42.26
C GLY A 47 11.28 -29.12 42.81
N MET A 48 10.94 -27.82 42.74
CA MET A 48 10.95 -26.86 43.87
C MET A 48 10.55 -25.48 43.37
N GLY A 49 9.60 -24.84 44.07
CA GLY A 49 8.98 -23.58 43.66
C GLY A 49 9.61 -22.31 44.24
N CYS A 50 9.39 -21.21 43.53
CA CYS A 50 9.26 -19.81 43.99
C CYS A 50 8.98 -19.00 42.71
N GLY A 51 7.92 -18.21 42.50
CA GLY A 51 6.98 -17.56 43.40
C GLY A 51 6.98 -16.06 43.11
N ILE A 52 6.34 -15.60 42.03
CA ILE A 52 5.93 -14.19 41.85
C ILE A 52 4.54 -14.16 41.20
N TRP A 53 3.62 -13.47 41.87
CA TRP A 53 2.20 -13.34 41.57
C TRP A 53 1.90 -12.50 40.32
N SER A 54 0.97 -12.98 39.49
CA SER A 54 -0.02 -12.12 38.84
C SER A 54 -1.32 -12.91 38.66
N SER A 55 -2.40 -12.36 39.19
CA SER A 55 -3.76 -12.89 39.17
C SER A 55 -4.33 -13.01 37.75
N THR A 56 -4.68 -14.23 37.35
CA THR A 56 -5.60 -14.53 36.24
C THR A 56 -6.73 -15.43 36.74
N PRO A 57 -7.99 -15.24 36.30
CA PRO A 57 -9.04 -16.23 36.51
C PRO A 57 -8.65 -17.55 35.85
N LYS A 58 -8.88 -18.64 36.56
CA LYS A 58 -8.80 -20.01 36.04
C LYS A 58 -9.86 -20.14 34.95
N ASP A 59 -9.44 -20.40 33.71
CA ASP A 59 -10.12 -21.19 32.67
C ASP A 59 -9.36 -21.00 31.34
N GLY A 60 -8.24 -21.71 31.23
CA GLY A 60 -7.39 -21.73 30.04
C GLY A 60 -7.89 -22.76 29.03
N ALA A 61 -8.78 -22.35 28.13
CA ALA A 61 -9.05 -23.10 26.90
C ALA A 61 -9.64 -22.24 25.76
N THR A 62 -10.02 -20.99 25.99
CA THR A 62 -10.76 -20.18 24.98
C THR A 62 -10.01 -18.94 24.49
N GLY A 63 -8.93 -18.50 25.16
CA GLY A 63 -8.22 -17.25 24.80
C GLY A 63 -7.22 -17.37 23.64
N THR A 64 -6.51 -18.50 23.51
CA THR A 64 -5.47 -18.69 22.47
C THR A 64 -6.06 -19.07 21.11
N ALA A 65 -7.22 -19.74 21.09
CA ALA A 65 -7.93 -20.06 19.85
C ALA A 65 -8.56 -18.80 19.21
N TRP A 66 -9.04 -17.86 20.01
CA TRP A 66 -9.60 -16.60 19.51
C TRP A 66 -8.54 -15.70 18.88
N PHE A 67 -7.33 -15.65 19.42
CA PHE A 67 -6.25 -14.85 18.85
C PHE A 67 -5.78 -15.40 17.49
N ALA A 68 -5.69 -16.72 17.35
CA ALA A 68 -5.34 -17.37 16.08
C ALA A 68 -6.48 -17.26 15.03
N LEU A 69 -7.74 -17.32 15.46
CA LEU A 69 -8.90 -17.16 14.58
C LEU A 69 -9.06 -15.69 14.11
N LEU A 70 -8.79 -14.71 14.97
CA LEU A 70 -8.81 -13.27 14.62
C LEU A 70 -7.72 -12.87 13.63
N CYS A 71 -6.53 -13.47 13.71
CA CYS A 71 -5.47 -13.30 12.71
C CYS A 71 -5.84 -13.97 11.37
N SER A 72 -6.49 -15.14 11.41
CA SER A 72 -6.91 -15.88 10.21
C SER A 72 -8.13 -15.27 9.52
N ALA A 73 -8.95 -14.50 10.25
CA ALA A 73 -10.14 -13.80 9.76
C ALA A 73 -9.87 -12.33 9.38
N GLY A 74 -8.61 -11.87 9.37
CA GLY A 74 -8.24 -10.53 8.90
C GLY A 74 -8.69 -9.36 9.79
N PHE A 75 -9.04 -9.60 11.06
CA PHE A 75 -9.60 -8.58 11.95
C PHE A 75 -8.55 -7.89 12.84
N LEU A 76 -7.34 -8.45 12.92
CA LEU A 76 -6.13 -7.75 13.38
C LEU A 76 -5.25 -7.53 12.16
N SER A 77 -5.50 -6.44 11.45
CA SER A 77 -4.57 -6.02 10.42
C SER A 77 -3.28 -5.59 11.13
N SER A 78 -2.15 -6.23 10.82
CA SER A 78 -0.79 -5.77 11.14
C SER A 78 -0.42 -4.46 10.40
N VAL A 79 -1.43 -3.67 10.01
CA VAL A 79 -1.33 -2.42 9.25
C VAL A 79 -0.66 -1.38 10.13
N GLY A 80 0.67 -1.40 10.07
CA GLY A 80 1.53 -0.46 10.76
C GLY A 80 3.01 -0.84 10.66
N MET A 81 3.37 -2.11 10.87
CA MET A 81 4.78 -2.50 11.01
C MET A 81 5.40 -3.17 9.78
N GLU A 82 4.62 -3.79 8.89
CA GLU A 82 5.16 -4.37 7.64
C GLU A 82 5.56 -3.30 6.60
N ALA A 83 5.05 -2.07 6.73
CA ALA A 83 5.26 -0.99 5.77
C ALA A 83 6.69 -0.40 5.77
N GLU A 84 7.52 -0.74 6.76
CA GLU A 84 8.89 -0.20 6.90
C GLU A 84 10.00 -1.20 6.55
N ALA A 85 9.68 -2.48 6.31
CA ALA A 85 10.69 -3.50 6.02
C ALA A 85 11.13 -3.48 4.54
N SER A 86 12.42 -3.73 4.29
CA SER A 86 13.01 -3.88 2.96
C SER A 86 14.07 -4.98 2.94
N ASN A 87 14.48 -5.49 1.79
CA ASN A 87 15.58 -6.47 1.76
C ASN A 87 16.92 -5.83 2.17
N ASP A 88 17.09 -4.52 1.98
CA ASP A 88 18.28 -3.77 2.44
C ASP A 88 18.28 -3.59 3.96
N LYS A 89 17.12 -3.29 4.54
CA LYS A 89 16.90 -3.17 5.99
C LYS A 89 15.71 -4.02 6.41
N PRO A 90 15.94 -5.32 6.61
CA PRO A 90 14.88 -6.21 7.05
C PRO A 90 14.56 -5.92 8.51
N TYR A 91 13.26 -5.91 8.81
CA TYR A 91 12.80 -5.86 10.18
C TYR A 91 12.63 -7.30 10.67
N TYR A 92 13.47 -7.69 11.64
CA TYR A 92 13.32 -8.97 12.32
C TYR A 92 12.57 -8.74 13.64
N MET A 93 11.57 -9.57 13.91
CA MET A 93 10.81 -9.54 15.17
C MET A 93 11.39 -10.58 16.13
N TYR A 94 12.66 -10.46 16.51
CA TYR A 94 13.26 -11.39 17.46
C TYR A 94 12.73 -11.19 18.88
N GLY A 95 12.06 -10.06 19.16
CA GLY A 95 11.61 -9.69 20.50
C GLY A 95 12.76 -9.26 21.40
N LEU A 96 13.92 -8.98 20.79
CA LEU A 96 15.13 -8.52 21.45
C LEU A 96 15.46 -7.14 20.89
N PRO A 97 15.29 -6.05 21.67
CA PRO A 97 15.43 -4.69 21.17
C PRO A 97 16.73 -4.44 20.40
N SER A 98 17.86 -5.00 20.86
CA SER A 98 19.17 -4.80 20.24
C SER A 98 19.38 -5.53 18.92
N LEU A 99 18.56 -6.54 18.62
CA LEU A 99 18.56 -7.24 17.33
C LEU A 99 17.55 -6.60 16.39
N ASP A 100 16.38 -6.25 16.92
CA ASP A 100 15.26 -5.68 16.15
C ASP A 100 15.58 -4.24 15.69
N ASP A 101 16.35 -3.47 16.47
CA ASP A 101 16.78 -2.10 16.12
C ASP A 101 18.10 -2.02 15.34
N THR A 102 18.67 -3.15 14.93
CA THR A 102 19.97 -3.30 14.23
C THR A 102 21.21 -2.81 15.01
N SER A 103 21.09 -2.44 16.29
CA SER A 103 22.22 -1.92 17.08
C SER A 103 23.36 -2.93 17.20
N THR A 104 23.05 -4.22 17.34
CA THR A 104 24.07 -5.28 17.38
C THR A 104 24.82 -5.37 16.05
N GLN A 105 24.14 -5.19 14.92
CA GLN A 105 24.78 -5.21 13.61
C GLN A 105 25.72 -4.02 13.42
N LYS A 106 25.36 -2.84 13.95
CA LYS A 106 26.26 -1.67 13.98
C LYS A 106 27.54 -1.96 14.76
N VAL A 107 27.47 -2.70 15.86
CA VAL A 107 28.65 -3.13 16.64
C VAL A 107 29.50 -4.11 15.82
N VAL A 108 28.89 -5.10 15.16
CA VAL A 108 29.60 -6.04 14.28
C VAL A 108 30.35 -5.29 13.18
N SER A 109 29.67 -4.38 12.49
CA SER A 109 30.27 -3.54 11.43
C SER A 109 31.37 -2.62 11.94
N MET A 110 31.32 -2.19 13.21
CA MET A 110 32.38 -1.38 13.84
C MET A 110 33.62 -2.22 14.19
N LEU A 111 33.43 -3.48 14.60
CA LEU A 111 34.53 -4.37 14.98
C LEU A 111 35.15 -5.11 13.79
N ALA A 112 34.41 -5.30 12.70
CA ALA A 112 34.87 -6.05 11.53
C ALA A 112 36.23 -5.58 10.96
N PRO A 113 36.51 -4.26 10.82
CA PRO A 113 37.81 -3.80 10.31
C PRO A 113 39.01 -4.15 11.21
N MET A 114 38.78 -4.53 12.48
CA MET A 114 39.85 -4.95 13.39
C MET A 114 40.35 -6.36 13.09
N GLN A 115 39.58 -7.15 12.33
CA GLN A 115 39.96 -8.50 11.92
C GLN A 115 40.34 -8.49 10.43
N PRO A 116 41.58 -8.86 10.06
CA PRO A 116 41.99 -8.91 8.66
C PRO A 116 41.38 -10.15 7.96
N ARG A 117 40.11 -10.05 7.59
CA ARG A 117 39.37 -11.04 6.80
C ARG A 117 38.87 -10.42 5.50
N ASN A 118 38.46 -11.28 4.57
CA ASN A 118 37.78 -10.82 3.36
C ASN A 118 36.33 -10.49 3.71
N TYR A 119 35.93 -9.23 3.52
CA TYR A 119 34.57 -8.78 3.76
C TYR A 119 33.87 -8.40 2.45
N VAL A 120 32.57 -8.68 2.37
CA VAL A 120 31.68 -8.05 1.38
C VAL A 120 30.72 -7.16 2.14
N VAL A 121 30.78 -5.84 1.91
CA VAL A 121 29.85 -4.90 2.52
C VAL A 121 28.69 -4.67 1.55
N MET A 122 27.50 -5.13 1.91
CA MET A 122 26.31 -5.00 1.07
C MET A 122 25.23 -4.20 1.77
N GLU A 123 25.05 -2.97 1.31
CA GLU A 123 23.90 -2.12 1.60
C GLU A 123 23.49 -1.46 0.28
N VAL A 124 22.26 -1.68 -0.20
CA VAL A 124 21.74 -1.19 -1.48
C VAL A 124 21.81 0.33 -1.52
N LYS A 125 21.26 1.02 -0.52
CA LYS A 125 21.24 2.49 -0.51
C LYS A 125 22.66 3.06 -0.40
N SER A 126 23.42 2.61 0.61
CA SER A 126 24.74 3.17 0.92
C SER A 126 25.77 2.91 -0.18
N ASN A 127 25.67 1.77 -0.88
CA ASN A 127 26.56 1.48 -2.01
C ASN A 127 26.21 2.28 -3.28
N LEU A 128 25.01 2.85 -3.39
CA LEU A 128 24.62 3.67 -4.54
C LEU A 128 24.88 5.16 -4.34
N ILE A 129 25.21 5.63 -3.13
CA ILE A 129 25.47 7.06 -2.85
C ILE A 129 26.98 7.28 -2.63
N LYS A 130 27.59 8.23 -3.37
CA LYS A 130 29.04 8.50 -3.33
C LYS A 130 29.54 8.85 -1.92
N GLU A 131 28.80 9.70 -1.21
CA GLU A 131 29.15 10.13 0.14
C GLU A 131 29.09 8.98 1.15
N GLU A 132 28.07 8.12 1.04
CA GLU A 132 27.88 6.97 1.95
C GLU A 132 28.95 5.89 1.67
N ARG A 133 29.29 5.63 0.40
CA ARG A 133 30.44 4.77 0.02
C ARG A 133 31.74 5.28 0.63
N ALA A 134 32.05 6.57 0.48
CA ALA A 134 33.26 7.16 1.05
C ALA A 134 33.33 7.01 2.58
N GLN A 135 32.19 7.07 3.29
CA GLN A 135 32.14 6.82 4.74
C GLN A 135 32.44 5.36 5.09
N VAL A 136 31.92 4.40 4.32
CA VAL A 136 32.22 2.98 4.50
C VAL A 136 33.71 2.71 4.27
N LEU A 137 34.30 3.26 3.20
CA LEU A 137 35.72 3.07 2.87
C LEU A 137 36.67 3.61 3.94
N LYS A 138 36.27 4.64 4.71
CA LYS A 138 37.06 5.17 5.84
C LYS A 138 37.19 4.17 6.99
N LYS A 139 36.21 3.26 7.16
CA LYS A 139 36.23 2.24 8.22
C LYS A 139 37.27 1.16 7.96
N PHE A 140 37.61 0.91 6.69
CA PHE A 140 38.57 -0.12 6.29
C PHE A 140 39.90 0.55 5.83
N PRO A 141 40.96 0.55 6.64
CA PRO A 141 42.21 1.18 6.26
C PRO A 141 42.96 0.38 5.18
N SER A 142 43.54 1.07 4.19
CA SER A 142 44.27 0.45 3.07
C SER A 142 45.58 -0.24 3.50
N THR A 143 45.98 -0.14 4.77
CA THR A 143 47.14 -0.86 5.33
C THR A 143 46.89 -2.36 5.45
N HIS A 144 45.64 -2.77 5.65
CA HIS A 144 45.24 -4.17 5.87
C HIS A 144 44.23 -4.68 4.85
N PHE A 145 43.53 -3.77 4.16
CA PHE A 145 42.44 -4.12 3.25
C PHE A 145 42.69 -3.57 1.84
N LYS A 146 42.48 -4.42 0.84
CA LYS A 146 42.33 -4.00 -0.55
C LYS A 146 40.85 -3.69 -0.81
N LYS A 147 40.54 -2.46 -1.20
CA LYS A 147 39.19 -1.96 -1.47
C LYS A 147 38.83 -2.20 -2.92
N VAL A 148 37.92 -3.11 -3.17
CA VAL A 148 37.46 -3.46 -4.52
C VAL A 148 35.97 -3.17 -4.65
N ALA A 149 35.58 -2.29 -5.56
CA ALA A 149 34.18 -2.10 -5.93
C ALA A 149 33.80 -3.14 -7.00
N TYR A 150 32.75 -3.91 -6.76
CA TYR A 150 32.10 -4.70 -7.81
C TYR A 150 30.86 -3.94 -8.28
N VAL A 151 30.81 -3.59 -9.56
CA VAL A 151 29.69 -2.91 -10.20
C VAL A 151 28.87 -3.93 -10.96
N ILE A 152 27.64 -4.13 -10.49
CA ILE A 152 26.68 -5.11 -11.01
C ILE A 152 25.48 -4.34 -11.55
N MET A 153 25.61 -3.80 -12.75
CA MET A 153 24.59 -2.97 -13.40
C MET A 153 24.47 -3.29 -14.89
N GLY A 154 23.28 -3.06 -15.44
CA GLY A 154 22.96 -3.35 -16.84
C GLY A 154 22.41 -4.75 -17.06
N GLU A 155 22.54 -5.23 -18.30
CA GLU A 155 22.10 -6.58 -18.68
C GLU A 155 23.04 -7.65 -18.07
N PRO A 156 22.50 -8.64 -17.35
CA PRO A 156 23.31 -9.72 -16.79
C PRO A 156 23.96 -10.60 -17.87
N LYS A 157 25.12 -11.17 -17.54
CA LYS A 157 25.78 -12.19 -18.37
C LYS A 157 24.96 -13.49 -18.43
N GLU A 158 25.11 -14.27 -19.50
CA GLU A 158 24.37 -15.54 -19.69
C GLU A 158 24.59 -16.56 -18.57
N GLU A 159 25.76 -16.57 -17.93
CA GLU A 159 26.02 -17.40 -16.74
C GLU A 159 25.05 -17.09 -15.60
N TYR A 160 24.78 -15.81 -15.35
CA TYR A 160 23.82 -15.37 -14.34
C TYR A 160 22.40 -15.74 -14.74
N LYS A 161 22.00 -15.47 -15.99
CA LYS A 161 20.66 -15.83 -16.50
C LYS A 161 20.40 -17.34 -16.38
N THR A 162 21.39 -18.17 -16.69
CA THR A 162 21.30 -19.63 -16.52
C THR A 162 21.10 -20.02 -15.06
N ARG A 163 21.83 -19.41 -14.12
CA ARG A 163 21.63 -19.65 -12.68
C ARG A 163 20.22 -19.23 -12.24
N VAL A 164 19.70 -18.11 -12.73
CA VAL A 164 18.33 -17.64 -12.46
C VAL A 164 17.31 -18.67 -12.97
N ARG A 165 17.42 -19.13 -14.22
CA ARG A 165 16.55 -20.17 -14.78
C ARG A 165 16.56 -21.45 -13.94
N ASN A 166 17.73 -21.90 -13.52
CA ASN A 166 17.87 -23.08 -12.65
C ASN A 166 17.23 -22.87 -11.28
N LYS A 167 17.36 -21.67 -10.69
CA LYS A 167 16.68 -21.32 -9.44
C LYS A 167 15.16 -21.30 -9.61
N ILE A 168 14.64 -20.73 -10.69
CA ILE A 168 13.19 -20.71 -10.99
C ILE A 168 12.67 -22.14 -11.13
N LEU A 169 13.35 -22.98 -11.92
CA LEU A 169 12.98 -24.39 -12.10
C LEU A 169 12.95 -25.11 -10.76
N LYS A 170 13.98 -24.92 -9.92
CA LYS A 170 14.03 -25.51 -8.58
C LYS A 170 12.88 -25.03 -7.69
N LEU A 171 12.60 -23.73 -7.66
CA LEU A 171 11.48 -23.18 -6.88
C LEU A 171 10.13 -23.74 -7.35
N LYS A 172 9.94 -23.92 -8.66
CA LYS A 172 8.74 -24.56 -9.21
C LYS A 172 8.65 -26.02 -8.79
N GLN A 173 9.75 -26.77 -8.87
CA GLN A 173 9.80 -28.16 -8.42
C GLN A 173 9.50 -28.26 -6.92
N ASP A 174 10.13 -27.45 -6.07
CA ASP A 174 9.90 -27.45 -4.62
C ASP A 174 8.43 -27.09 -4.28
N LYS A 175 7.81 -26.19 -5.05
CA LYS A 175 6.38 -25.86 -4.91
C LYS A 175 5.47 -26.98 -5.40
N ALA A 176 5.80 -27.63 -6.52
CA ALA A 176 5.09 -28.80 -7.02
C ALA A 176 5.17 -29.97 -6.03
N ASP A 177 6.36 -30.27 -5.54
CA ASP A 177 6.63 -31.28 -4.52
C ASP A 177 5.88 -31.01 -3.22
N SER A 178 5.94 -29.77 -2.69
CA SER A 178 5.26 -29.43 -1.44
C SER A 178 3.74 -29.47 -1.57
N THR A 179 3.18 -28.95 -2.67
CA THR A 179 1.74 -29.05 -2.93
C THR A 179 1.28 -30.49 -3.12
N TRP A 180 2.07 -31.32 -3.80
CA TRP A 180 1.82 -32.76 -3.93
C TRP A 180 1.86 -33.45 -2.56
N ARG A 181 2.88 -33.19 -1.72
CA ARG A 181 2.98 -33.75 -0.36
C ARG A 181 1.78 -33.35 0.51
N ILE A 182 1.37 -32.09 0.45
CA ILE A 182 0.19 -31.58 1.19
C ILE A 182 -1.09 -32.27 0.69
N LYS A 183 -1.31 -32.34 -0.63
CA LYS A 183 -2.50 -32.99 -1.21
C LYS A 183 -2.55 -34.49 -0.89
N LYS A 184 -1.43 -35.19 -1.01
CA LYS A 184 -1.31 -36.63 -0.67
C LYS A 184 -1.62 -36.87 0.81
N ALA A 185 -1.07 -36.04 1.70
CA ALA A 185 -1.39 -36.10 3.13
C ALA A 185 -2.87 -35.80 3.41
N GLN A 186 -3.48 -34.81 2.73
CA GLN A 186 -4.90 -34.49 2.87
C GLN A 186 -5.80 -35.63 2.37
N GLN A 187 -5.48 -36.26 1.24
CA GLN A 187 -6.19 -37.44 0.73
C GLN A 187 -6.09 -38.60 1.73
N GLU A 188 -4.90 -38.90 2.26
CA GLU A 188 -4.72 -39.95 3.27
C GLU A 188 -5.51 -39.67 4.56
N GLN A 189 -5.52 -38.42 5.03
CA GLN A 189 -6.33 -38.01 6.18
C GLN A 189 -7.83 -38.13 5.90
N LYS A 190 -8.32 -37.71 4.73
CA LYS A 190 -9.72 -37.89 4.31
C LYS A 190 -10.11 -39.36 4.28
N LYS A 191 -9.26 -40.24 3.70
CA LYS A 191 -9.47 -41.70 3.69
C LYS A 191 -9.59 -42.27 5.10
N LYS A 192 -8.67 -41.91 6.00
CA LYS A 192 -8.71 -42.34 7.42
C LYS A 192 -9.95 -41.84 8.15
N MET A 193 -10.38 -40.61 7.89
CA MET A 193 -11.59 -40.04 8.48
C MET A 193 -12.85 -40.77 8.00
N ILE A 194 -12.98 -41.04 6.69
CA ILE A 194 -14.09 -41.81 6.13
C ILE A 194 -14.10 -43.23 6.71
N GLN A 195 -12.95 -43.89 6.78
CA GLN A 195 -12.85 -45.24 7.34
C GLN A 195 -13.25 -45.26 8.83
N ARG A 196 -12.76 -44.31 9.63
CA ARG A 196 -13.15 -44.15 11.04
C ARG A 196 -14.64 -43.87 11.20
N GLN A 197 -15.24 -43.09 10.30
CA GLN A 197 -16.67 -42.82 10.32
C GLN A 197 -17.49 -44.07 10.02
N LYS A 198 -17.09 -44.88 9.03
CA LYS A 198 -17.69 -46.18 8.73
C LYS A 198 -17.56 -47.15 9.91
N GLU A 199 -16.40 -47.22 10.55
CA GLU A 199 -16.18 -48.07 11.75
C GLU A 199 -17.03 -47.62 12.94
N LEU A 200 -17.17 -46.30 13.16
CA LEU A 200 -18.03 -45.76 14.21
C LEU A 200 -19.51 -46.02 13.93
N GLU A 201 -19.95 -45.92 12.68
CA GLU A 201 -21.33 -46.23 12.28
C GLU A 201 -21.64 -47.74 12.42
N ALA A 202 -20.71 -48.61 12.02
CA ALA A 202 -20.83 -50.04 12.22
C ALA A 202 -20.93 -50.39 13.72
N LYS A 203 -20.07 -49.81 14.56
CA LYS A 203 -20.15 -49.99 16.03
C LYS A 203 -21.44 -49.46 16.63
N LYS A 204 -21.99 -48.36 16.11
CA LYS A 204 -23.30 -47.83 16.54
C LYS A 204 -24.44 -48.79 16.19
N LYS A 205 -24.45 -49.34 14.97
CA LYS A 205 -25.43 -50.36 14.54
C LYS A 205 -25.34 -51.62 15.39
N GLU A 206 -24.13 -52.14 15.64
CA GLU A 206 -23.91 -53.29 16.53
C GLU A 206 -24.40 -53.02 17.97
N ALA A 207 -24.14 -51.82 18.50
CA ALA A 207 -24.59 -51.44 19.84
C ALA A 207 -26.12 -51.27 19.92
N GLU A 208 -26.77 -50.78 18.86
CA GLU A 208 -28.23 -50.68 18.77
C GLU A 208 -28.89 -52.07 18.69
N ASP A 209 -28.34 -52.97 17.87
CA ASP A 209 -28.82 -54.35 17.76
C ASP A 209 -28.62 -55.13 19.07
N ALA A 210 -27.51 -54.90 19.77
CA ALA A 210 -27.30 -55.46 21.11
C ALA A 210 -28.31 -54.94 22.13
N LYS A 211 -28.64 -53.64 22.10
CA LYS A 211 -29.69 -53.06 22.95
C LYS A 211 -31.07 -53.63 22.64
N LYS A 212 -31.44 -53.77 21.36
CA LYS A 212 -32.74 -54.37 20.97
C LYS A 212 -32.85 -55.82 21.43
N LYS A 213 -31.78 -56.61 21.32
CA LYS A 213 -31.75 -57.99 21.84
C LYS A 213 -31.89 -58.03 23.36
N MET A 214 -31.19 -57.16 24.09
CA MET A 214 -31.35 -57.05 25.55
C MET A 214 -32.77 -56.62 25.95
N GLU A 215 -33.39 -55.67 25.24
CA GLU A 215 -34.78 -55.27 25.51
C GLU A 215 -35.80 -56.37 25.20
N GLU A 216 -35.59 -57.16 24.13
CA GLU A 216 -36.44 -58.32 23.83
C GLU A 216 -36.29 -59.44 24.86
N GLU A 217 -35.08 -59.70 25.37
CA GLU A 217 -34.86 -60.65 26.45
C GLU A 217 -35.51 -60.19 27.77
N VAL A 218 -35.42 -58.90 28.11
CA VAL A 218 -36.10 -58.33 29.29
C VAL A 218 -37.62 -58.40 29.15
N LYS A 219 -38.18 -58.15 27.95
CA LYS A 219 -39.64 -58.29 27.69
C LYS A 219 -40.12 -59.73 27.75
N LYS A 220 -39.31 -60.70 27.30
CA LYS A 220 -39.64 -62.14 27.42
C LYS A 220 -39.55 -62.62 28.87
N ALA A 221 -38.55 -62.17 29.64
CA ALA A 221 -38.45 -62.46 31.06
C ALA A 221 -39.65 -61.88 31.85
N ALA A 222 -40.15 -60.70 31.47
CA ALA A 222 -41.35 -60.10 32.08
C ALA A 222 -42.68 -60.78 31.68
N GLN A 223 -42.70 -61.67 30.67
CA GLN A 223 -43.89 -62.43 30.26
C GLN A 223 -43.93 -63.86 30.82
N GLU A 224 -42.80 -64.44 31.23
CA GLU A 224 -42.73 -65.80 31.81
C GLU A 224 -42.96 -65.84 33.33
N GLU A 225 -42.81 -64.73 34.05
CA GLU A 225 -43.19 -64.62 35.46
C GLU A 225 -44.50 -63.84 35.64
N GLY A 226 -45.62 -64.56 35.56
CA GLY A 226 -46.85 -64.12 36.20
C GLY A 226 -46.80 -64.45 37.69
N THR A 227 -46.64 -63.47 38.59
CA THR A 227 -47.43 -63.31 39.84
C THR A 227 -47.04 -62.07 40.67
N GLU A 228 -48.10 -61.36 41.07
CA GLU A 228 -48.35 -60.61 42.32
C GLU A 228 -47.51 -59.39 42.75
N GLU A 229 -48.06 -58.23 42.36
CA GLU A 229 -48.39 -57.05 43.18
C GLU A 229 -48.14 -57.10 44.71
N LYS A 230 -47.33 -56.16 45.23
CA LYS A 230 -47.71 -55.24 46.33
C LYS A 230 -46.70 -54.09 46.59
N LYS A 231 -47.29 -52.88 46.68
CA LYS A 231 -46.81 -51.54 47.14
C LYS A 231 -46.08 -51.58 48.51
N ALA A 232 -45.30 -50.60 48.98
CA ALA A 232 -45.35 -49.12 48.92
C ALA A 232 -43.93 -48.56 49.27
N ASP A 233 -43.35 -47.58 48.55
CA ASP A 233 -43.55 -46.12 48.61
C ASP A 233 -42.85 -45.43 49.81
N GLU A 234 -41.73 -44.74 49.57
CA GLU A 234 -41.59 -43.30 49.89
C GLU A 234 -40.42 -42.67 49.10
N ALA A 235 -40.69 -41.47 48.61
CA ALA A 235 -40.00 -40.68 47.60
C ALA A 235 -38.66 -40.04 48.02
N THR A 236 -37.76 -39.82 47.05
CA THR A 236 -37.42 -38.46 46.60
C THR A 236 -36.80 -38.48 45.18
N GLU A 237 -37.17 -37.45 44.41
CA GLU A 237 -36.66 -36.98 43.10
C GLU A 237 -37.39 -37.38 41.80
N GLU A 238 -38.16 -36.38 41.36
CA GLU A 238 -38.76 -36.11 40.06
C GLU A 238 -37.94 -34.93 39.45
N PRO A 239 -38.12 -34.51 38.18
CA PRO A 239 -37.75 -35.21 36.96
C PRO A 239 -37.13 -34.26 35.90
N ALA A 240 -37.07 -34.76 34.66
CA ALA A 240 -37.18 -34.02 33.39
C ALA A 240 -35.88 -33.62 32.65
N ALA A 241 -35.50 -34.47 31.69
CA ALA A 241 -35.09 -34.01 30.38
C ALA A 241 -36.02 -34.64 29.34
N LYS A 242 -36.82 -33.80 28.68
CA LYS A 242 -37.66 -34.16 27.53
C LYS A 242 -36.81 -34.33 26.26
N PRO A 243 -37.30 -35.11 25.29
CA PRO A 243 -36.62 -35.42 24.04
C PRO A 243 -36.69 -34.21 23.10
N ASP A 244 -35.66 -34.01 22.28
CA ASP A 244 -35.81 -33.17 21.10
C ASP A 244 -35.27 -33.85 19.86
N GLU A 245 -36.15 -33.84 18.88
CA GLU A 245 -36.16 -34.56 17.62
C GLU A 245 -35.85 -33.52 16.56
N GLU A 246 -34.57 -33.17 16.38
CA GLU A 246 -34.19 -32.30 15.25
C GLU A 246 -32.74 -32.51 14.83
N MET A 247 -32.52 -33.54 14.01
CA MET A 247 -31.50 -33.52 12.96
C MET A 247 -31.77 -34.62 11.93
N LYS A 248 -32.93 -34.54 11.28
CA LYS A 248 -33.08 -34.98 9.89
C LYS A 248 -32.76 -33.77 9.01
N GLN A 249 -31.48 -33.56 8.72
CA GLN A 249 -31.07 -32.68 7.62
C GLN A 249 -29.76 -33.18 7.03
N ALA A 250 -29.84 -33.50 5.74
CA ALA A 250 -28.74 -33.75 4.81
C ALA A 250 -27.84 -34.95 5.14
N GLU A 251 -28.43 -36.14 5.01
CA GLU A 251 -27.75 -37.25 4.35
C GLU A 251 -27.56 -36.86 2.87
N GLU A 252 -26.53 -36.05 2.62
CA GLU A 252 -25.87 -36.02 1.31
C GLU A 252 -24.67 -36.93 1.50
N GLU A 253 -24.76 -38.17 1.02
CA GLU A 253 -23.56 -38.96 0.76
C GLU A 253 -22.61 -38.04 -0.01
N PRO A 254 -21.37 -37.77 0.47
CA PRO A 254 -20.37 -37.31 -0.47
C PRO A 254 -20.22 -38.47 -1.45
N ALA A 255 -20.80 -38.29 -2.64
CA ALA A 255 -20.51 -39.10 -3.80
C ALA A 255 -18.99 -39.32 -3.82
N PRO A 256 -18.50 -40.51 -4.21
CA PRO A 256 -17.08 -40.69 -4.44
C PRO A 256 -16.69 -39.69 -5.54
N GLU A 257 -16.22 -38.49 -5.14
CA GLU A 257 -15.38 -37.68 -5.99
C GLU A 257 -14.28 -38.64 -6.44
N GLU A 258 -14.20 -38.88 -7.74
CA GLU A 258 -13.14 -39.68 -8.34
C GLU A 258 -11.84 -39.24 -7.68
N GLU A 259 -11.25 -40.14 -6.87
CA GLU A 259 -9.96 -39.87 -6.27
C GLU A 259 -8.98 -39.72 -7.43
N GLU A 260 -8.62 -38.47 -7.75
CA GLU A 260 -7.51 -38.23 -8.65
C GLU A 260 -6.30 -38.96 -8.06
N ASP A 261 -5.87 -40.01 -8.76
CA ASP A 261 -4.67 -40.77 -8.43
C ASP A 261 -3.48 -39.84 -8.63
N LEU A 262 -3.02 -39.23 -7.53
CA LEU A 262 -1.88 -38.33 -7.50
C LEU A 262 -0.54 -39.04 -7.79
N GLY A 263 -0.55 -40.37 -8.00
CA GLY A 263 0.62 -41.17 -8.31
C GLY A 263 1.64 -41.26 -7.18
N ASP A 264 2.74 -41.96 -7.46
CA ASP A 264 3.84 -42.16 -6.52
C ASP A 264 4.92 -41.08 -6.60
N GLU A 265 5.01 -40.35 -7.71
CA GLU A 265 6.02 -39.33 -7.95
C GLU A 265 5.41 -37.93 -8.12
N PRO A 266 6.05 -36.87 -7.60
CA PRO A 266 5.60 -35.51 -7.80
C PRO A 266 5.74 -35.09 -9.28
N PRO A 267 4.89 -34.18 -9.77
CA PRO A 267 4.98 -33.72 -11.15
C PRO A 267 6.30 -32.98 -11.39
N LYS A 268 6.94 -33.27 -12.53
CA LYS A 268 8.18 -32.61 -12.94
C LYS A 268 7.87 -31.21 -13.48
N ALA A 269 8.48 -30.20 -12.91
CA ALA A 269 8.33 -28.82 -13.35
C ALA A 269 9.20 -28.53 -14.58
N GLU A 270 8.59 -27.91 -15.58
CA GLU A 270 9.28 -27.37 -16.76
C GLU A 270 9.20 -25.83 -16.74
N LEU A 271 10.20 -25.17 -17.32
CA LEU A 271 10.17 -23.73 -17.51
C LEU A 271 9.20 -23.39 -18.65
N THR A 272 8.41 -22.35 -18.48
CA THR A 272 7.62 -21.80 -19.59
C THR A 272 8.49 -20.89 -20.47
N GLU A 273 8.11 -20.66 -21.74
CA GLU A 273 8.84 -19.76 -22.64
C GLU A 273 9.01 -18.34 -22.07
N ASP A 274 8.05 -17.87 -21.26
CA ASP A 274 8.12 -16.57 -20.60
C ASP A 274 9.10 -16.58 -19.41
N GLU A 275 9.22 -17.69 -18.69
CA GLU A 275 10.19 -17.84 -17.59
C GLU A 275 11.62 -17.97 -18.11
N GLU A 276 11.84 -18.54 -19.30
CA GLU A 276 13.15 -18.61 -19.93
C GLU A 276 13.71 -17.24 -20.33
N LYS A 277 12.83 -16.28 -20.62
CA LYS A 277 13.17 -14.89 -20.94
C LYS A 277 13.51 -14.06 -19.71
N LEU A 278 13.20 -14.54 -18.49
CA LEU A 278 13.50 -13.82 -17.26
C LEU A 278 15.01 -13.75 -17.02
N SER A 279 15.52 -12.52 -16.96
CA SER A 279 16.93 -12.25 -16.61
C SER A 279 17.18 -12.14 -15.10
N PHE A 280 16.11 -12.03 -14.31
CA PHE A 280 16.12 -11.89 -12.85
C PHE A 280 15.04 -12.76 -12.24
N LEU A 281 15.19 -13.11 -10.96
CA LEU A 281 14.10 -13.75 -10.23
C LEU A 281 12.87 -12.81 -10.20
N PRO A 282 11.65 -13.37 -10.21
CA PRO A 282 10.44 -12.58 -10.00
C PRO A 282 10.56 -11.74 -8.74
N LYS A 283 10.16 -10.47 -8.81
CA LYS A 283 10.23 -9.58 -7.65
C LYS A 283 9.41 -10.18 -6.50
N GLY A 284 10.06 -10.32 -5.35
CA GLY A 284 9.39 -10.72 -4.12
C GLY A 284 8.40 -9.66 -3.64
N VAL A 285 7.63 -10.01 -2.61
CA VAL A 285 6.67 -9.09 -1.96
C VAL A 285 7.40 -7.91 -1.29
N ILE A 286 8.58 -8.18 -0.74
CA ILE A 286 9.39 -7.18 -0.04
C ILE A 286 10.33 -6.49 -1.05
N PRO A 287 10.29 -5.16 -1.17
CA PRO A 287 11.17 -4.42 -2.06
C PRO A 287 12.58 -4.31 -1.47
N ASP A 288 13.58 -4.07 -2.33
CA ASP A 288 14.96 -3.87 -1.88
C ASP A 288 15.12 -2.58 -1.07
N LEU A 289 14.39 -1.52 -1.42
CA LEU A 289 14.26 -0.29 -0.65
C LEU A 289 12.79 0.04 -0.50
N THR A 290 12.39 0.54 0.68
CA THR A 290 11.02 1.02 0.86
C THR A 290 10.74 2.18 -0.11
N PRO A 291 9.49 2.35 -0.59
CA PRO A 291 9.16 3.45 -1.51
C PRO A 291 9.57 4.83 -0.98
N SER A 292 9.44 5.05 0.33
CA SER A 292 9.83 6.31 0.99
C SER A 292 11.34 6.55 0.95
N ILE A 293 12.15 5.52 1.26
CA ILE A 293 13.62 5.64 1.20
C ILE A 293 14.08 5.79 -0.25
N LEU A 294 13.52 4.98 -1.15
CA LEU A 294 13.85 5.02 -2.58
C LEU A 294 13.60 6.43 -3.13
N GLY A 295 12.41 6.99 -2.90
CA GLY A 295 12.02 8.32 -3.38
C GLY A 295 12.90 9.48 -2.90
N LYS A 296 13.60 9.32 -1.76
CA LYS A 296 14.53 10.33 -1.23
C LYS A 296 15.96 10.14 -1.73
N ALA A 297 16.34 8.92 -2.08
CA ALA A 297 17.74 8.56 -2.33
C ALA A 297 18.09 8.44 -3.82
N PHE A 298 17.15 8.01 -4.67
CA PHE A 298 17.44 7.56 -6.02
C PHE A 298 18.09 8.63 -6.93
N ALA A 299 17.77 9.91 -6.72
CA ALA A 299 18.33 11.01 -7.48
C ALA A 299 19.85 11.20 -7.25
N ASN A 300 20.36 10.71 -6.11
CA ASN A 300 21.77 10.77 -5.72
C ASN A 300 22.52 9.47 -6.06
N PHE A 301 21.90 8.54 -6.79
CA PHE A 301 22.54 7.28 -7.14
C PHE A 301 23.63 7.48 -8.19
N THR A 302 24.81 6.94 -7.90
CA THR A 302 26.03 7.07 -8.68
C THR A 302 26.78 5.75 -8.73
N ILE A 303 27.62 5.58 -9.75
CA ILE A 303 28.55 4.46 -9.86
C ILE A 303 29.86 4.83 -9.16
N PRO A 304 30.55 3.87 -8.50
CA PRO A 304 31.85 4.10 -7.91
C PRO A 304 32.87 4.73 -8.87
N GLU A 305 33.60 5.72 -8.37
CA GLU A 305 34.71 6.37 -9.07
C GLU A 305 36.04 6.16 -8.32
N LYS A 306 37.17 6.26 -9.05
CA LYS A 306 38.49 5.98 -8.47
C LYS A 306 38.93 7.00 -7.41
N ASP A 307 38.41 8.22 -7.47
CA ASP A 307 38.68 9.29 -6.51
C ASP A 307 38.06 9.04 -5.13
N GLU A 308 37.12 8.09 -5.01
CA GLU A 308 36.51 7.70 -3.73
C GLU A 308 37.44 6.89 -2.82
N GLY A 309 38.57 6.40 -3.34
CA GLY A 309 39.55 5.61 -2.58
C GLY A 309 39.43 4.10 -2.74
N PHE A 310 38.87 3.64 -3.86
CA PHE A 310 38.94 2.24 -4.28
C PHE A 310 40.29 1.91 -4.93
N ASP A 311 40.88 0.77 -4.58
CA ASP A 311 42.09 0.26 -5.24
C ASP A 311 41.78 -0.34 -6.61
N GLU A 312 40.57 -0.88 -6.78
CA GLU A 312 40.12 -1.53 -8.00
C GLU A 312 38.60 -1.41 -8.16
N ILE A 313 38.13 -1.19 -9.39
CA ILE A 313 36.70 -1.16 -9.75
C ILE A 313 36.47 -2.22 -10.83
N LYS A 314 35.59 -3.18 -10.56
CA LYS A 314 35.29 -4.33 -11.42
C LYS A 314 33.87 -4.26 -11.93
N PHE A 315 33.72 -4.18 -13.24
CA PHE A 315 32.45 -4.23 -13.92
C PHE A 315 32.08 -5.68 -14.23
N VAL A 316 31.04 -6.21 -13.56
CA VAL A 316 30.72 -7.64 -13.58
C VAL A 316 29.80 -8.00 -14.75
N TRP A 317 28.81 -7.17 -15.04
CA TRP A 317 27.81 -7.41 -16.08
C TRP A 317 28.16 -6.68 -17.38
N GLN A 318 27.99 -5.36 -17.38
CA GLN A 318 28.32 -4.49 -18.51
C GLN A 318 29.51 -3.58 -18.19
N GLU A 319 30.17 -3.08 -19.22
CA GLU A 319 31.30 -2.15 -19.10
C GLU A 319 30.90 -0.81 -18.44
N GLU A 320 31.90 0.00 -18.08
CA GLU A 320 31.70 1.26 -17.35
C GLU A 320 30.69 2.20 -18.02
N SER A 321 30.86 2.46 -19.32
CA SER A 321 30.00 3.38 -20.07
C SER A 321 28.55 2.90 -20.10
N GLN A 322 28.34 1.61 -20.35
CA GLN A 322 27.02 1.00 -20.43
C GLN A 322 26.33 0.97 -19.07
N SER A 323 27.08 0.67 -18.01
CA SER A 323 26.58 0.71 -16.63
C SER A 323 26.13 2.12 -16.24
N LYS A 324 26.92 3.15 -16.59
CA LYS A 324 26.59 4.56 -16.34
C LYS A 324 25.34 4.99 -17.08
N GLU A 325 25.21 4.62 -18.35
CA GLU A 325 24.03 4.90 -19.16
C GLU A 325 22.79 4.19 -18.62
N TYR A 326 22.91 2.92 -18.23
CA TYR A 326 21.84 2.14 -17.62
C TYR A 326 21.33 2.80 -16.33
N LEU A 327 22.23 3.18 -15.41
CA LEU A 327 21.84 3.85 -14.18
C LEU A 327 21.18 5.21 -14.47
N ARG A 328 21.75 6.00 -15.39
CA ARG A 328 21.18 7.29 -15.78
C ARG A 328 19.77 7.14 -16.34
N LYS A 329 19.56 6.21 -17.27
CA LYS A 329 18.25 5.91 -17.84
C LYS A 329 17.26 5.51 -16.75
N TRP A 330 17.68 4.61 -15.85
CA TRP A 330 16.84 4.18 -14.73
C TRP A 330 16.49 5.33 -13.78
N VAL A 331 17.45 6.21 -13.44
CA VAL A 331 17.21 7.38 -12.59
C VAL A 331 16.22 8.32 -13.28
N LEU A 332 16.39 8.62 -14.56
CA LEU A 332 15.47 9.46 -15.32
C LEU A 332 14.06 8.86 -15.37
N GLU A 333 13.91 7.60 -15.76
CA GLU A 333 12.61 6.90 -15.75
C GLU A 333 11.97 6.90 -14.35
N THR A 334 12.78 6.75 -13.30
CA THR A 334 12.32 6.79 -11.91
C THR A 334 11.90 8.22 -11.52
N LYS A 335 12.61 9.27 -11.94
CA LYS A 335 12.22 10.68 -11.72
C LYS A 335 10.85 10.96 -12.35
N LEU A 336 10.61 10.44 -13.55
CA LEU A 336 9.35 10.64 -14.28
C LEU A 336 8.19 9.82 -13.69
N THR A 337 8.46 8.71 -12.99
CA THR A 337 7.40 7.83 -12.48
C THR A 337 7.13 7.99 -10.98
N THR A 338 8.06 8.55 -10.21
CA THR A 338 7.93 8.74 -8.75
C THR A 338 7.39 10.11 -8.37
N ARG A 339 6.63 10.18 -7.28
CA ARG A 339 6.11 11.43 -6.71
C ARG A 339 7.14 12.10 -5.81
N ILE A 340 7.09 13.44 -5.74
CA ILE A 340 7.81 14.22 -4.72
C ILE A 340 6.87 14.48 -3.55
N GLU A 341 7.00 13.66 -2.52
CA GLU A 341 6.17 13.74 -1.32
C GLU A 341 6.47 14.97 -0.46
N ASP A 342 7.69 15.51 -0.54
CA ASP A 342 8.13 16.62 0.31
C ASP A 342 8.00 18.01 -0.35
N LEU A 343 7.63 18.08 -1.65
CA LEU A 343 7.47 19.34 -2.38
C LEU A 343 6.44 20.28 -1.72
N GLN A 344 6.77 21.55 -1.50
CA GLN A 344 5.82 22.52 -0.95
C GLN A 344 5.62 23.67 -1.94
N PRO A 345 4.39 24.22 -2.05
CA PRO A 345 4.15 25.38 -2.90
C PRO A 345 4.98 26.56 -2.42
N SER A 346 5.75 27.16 -3.32
CA SER A 346 6.57 28.33 -3.04
C SER A 346 5.75 29.56 -2.67
N GLN A 347 6.46 30.61 -2.22
CA GLN A 347 5.83 31.90 -1.96
C GLN A 347 5.28 32.52 -3.26
N ASP A 348 5.99 32.36 -4.39
CA ASP A 348 5.54 32.84 -5.72
C ASP A 348 4.18 32.26 -6.11
N PHE A 349 4.00 30.94 -5.95
CA PHE A 349 2.69 30.31 -6.17
C PHE A 349 1.58 30.95 -5.31
N ARG A 350 1.85 31.14 -4.01
CA ARG A 350 0.86 31.68 -3.07
C ARG A 350 0.46 33.10 -3.42
N ASP A 351 1.43 33.92 -3.80
CA ASP A 351 1.21 35.32 -4.16
C ASP A 351 0.43 35.42 -5.47
N LYS A 352 0.81 34.64 -6.50
CA LYS A 352 0.07 34.54 -7.78
C LYS A 352 -1.35 34.03 -7.59
N PHE A 353 -1.55 33.01 -6.74
CA PHE A 353 -2.88 32.48 -6.48
C PHE A 353 -3.76 33.47 -5.72
N ALA A 354 -3.20 34.20 -4.74
CA ALA A 354 -3.92 35.24 -4.01
C ALA A 354 -4.30 36.43 -4.91
N ALA A 355 -3.39 36.87 -5.78
CA ALA A 355 -3.65 37.91 -6.77
C ALA A 355 -4.78 37.48 -7.72
N TRP A 356 -4.74 36.25 -8.20
CA TRP A 356 -5.81 35.67 -9.02
C TRP A 356 -7.15 35.65 -8.30
N GLN A 357 -7.21 35.17 -7.06
CA GLN A 357 -8.46 35.13 -6.30
C GLN A 357 -9.10 36.52 -6.19
N LYS A 358 -8.27 37.55 -5.97
CA LYS A 358 -8.73 38.94 -5.96
C LYS A 358 -9.30 39.35 -7.32
N SER A 359 -8.52 39.21 -8.40
CA SER A 359 -8.97 39.57 -9.76
C SER A 359 -10.23 38.80 -10.18
N TYR A 360 -10.32 37.51 -9.87
CA TYR A 360 -11.49 36.68 -10.15
C TYR A 360 -12.76 37.22 -9.49
N THR A 361 -12.68 37.58 -8.20
CA THR A 361 -13.83 38.17 -7.48
C THR A 361 -14.20 39.56 -7.98
N GLU A 362 -13.21 40.38 -8.37
CA GLU A 362 -13.44 41.70 -8.95
C GLU A 362 -14.14 41.61 -10.31
N MET A 363 -13.73 40.67 -11.17
CA MET A 363 -14.38 40.44 -12.45
C MET A 363 -15.83 39.94 -12.27
N GLN A 364 -16.08 39.01 -11.34
CA GLN A 364 -17.44 38.57 -11.00
C GLN A 364 -18.31 39.72 -10.47
N ALA A 365 -17.76 40.59 -9.64
CA ALA A 365 -18.45 41.77 -9.14
C ALA A 365 -18.79 42.75 -10.28
N LYS A 366 -17.85 42.99 -11.21
CA LYS A 366 -18.08 43.83 -12.40
C LYS A 366 -19.16 43.25 -13.31
N GLN A 367 -19.16 41.94 -13.52
CA GLN A 367 -20.21 41.26 -14.29
C GLN A 367 -21.58 41.42 -13.63
N LYS A 368 -21.65 41.24 -12.31
CA LYS A 368 -22.89 41.40 -11.54
C LYS A 368 -23.39 42.85 -11.59
N ALA A 369 -22.50 43.84 -11.46
CA ALA A 369 -22.83 45.25 -11.59
C ALA A 369 -23.37 45.59 -12.99
N TRP A 370 -22.72 45.08 -14.05
CA TRP A 370 -23.19 45.23 -15.43
C TRP A 370 -24.60 44.64 -15.62
N LYS A 371 -24.83 43.41 -15.15
CA LYS A 371 -26.16 42.77 -15.21
C LYS A 371 -27.21 43.54 -14.41
N ALA A 372 -26.85 44.12 -13.26
CA ALA A 372 -27.75 44.92 -12.43
C ALA A 372 -28.12 46.28 -13.06
N ALA A 373 -27.24 46.86 -13.89
CA ALA A 373 -27.49 48.13 -14.58
C ALA A 373 -28.57 48.06 -15.67
N GLY A 374 -29.13 46.87 -15.95
CA GLY A 374 -30.20 46.70 -16.96
C GLY A 374 -29.72 46.89 -18.40
N SER A 375 -28.40 46.95 -18.61
CA SER A 375 -27.76 47.03 -19.92
C SER A 375 -28.15 45.82 -20.77
N LYS A 376 -28.97 46.03 -21.80
CA LYS A 376 -29.24 45.02 -22.82
C LYS A 376 -27.96 44.81 -23.63
N LYS A 377 -27.60 43.54 -23.89
CA LYS A 377 -26.62 43.15 -24.92
C LYS A 377 -26.80 44.08 -26.12
N SER A 378 -25.73 44.74 -26.55
CA SER A 378 -25.76 45.47 -27.81
C SER A 378 -26.16 44.47 -28.90
N LYS A 379 -27.38 44.62 -29.43
CA LYS A 379 -27.92 43.74 -30.47
C LYS A 379 -27.20 43.92 -31.82
N ASP A 380 -26.37 44.96 -31.92
CA ASP A 380 -25.56 45.33 -33.08
C ASP A 380 -24.06 45.41 -32.73
N ALA A 381 -23.54 44.54 -31.86
CA ALA A 381 -22.09 44.36 -31.78
C ALA A 381 -21.62 43.67 -33.06
N ALA A 382 -20.88 44.42 -33.90
CA ALA A 382 -20.01 43.85 -34.92
C ALA A 382 -19.20 42.68 -34.33
N PRO A 383 -18.78 41.68 -35.11
CA PRO A 383 -17.97 40.58 -34.62
C PRO A 383 -16.70 41.14 -33.97
N VAL A 384 -16.71 41.26 -32.63
CA VAL A 384 -15.56 41.70 -31.84
C VAL A 384 -14.53 40.61 -31.96
N ASP A 385 -13.40 40.95 -32.57
CA ASP A 385 -12.21 40.10 -32.57
C ASP A 385 -11.68 40.03 -31.12
N ILE A 386 -11.90 38.87 -30.50
CA ILE A 386 -11.58 38.60 -29.10
C ILE A 386 -10.09 38.79 -28.84
N THR A 387 -9.25 38.45 -29.83
CA THR A 387 -7.79 38.48 -29.67
C THR A 387 -7.25 39.90 -29.61
N ALA A 388 -7.87 40.82 -30.38
CA ALA A 388 -7.51 42.23 -30.49
C ALA A 388 -8.05 43.12 -29.35
N VAL A 389 -8.83 42.58 -28.42
CA VAL A 389 -9.33 43.34 -27.26
C VAL A 389 -8.16 43.73 -26.34
N GLU A 390 -7.93 45.03 -26.15
CA GLU A 390 -6.86 45.53 -25.27
C GLU A 390 -7.24 45.49 -23.78
N ASP A 391 -8.47 45.86 -23.42
CA ASP A 391 -9.00 45.78 -22.04
C ASP A 391 -10.19 44.82 -21.97
N VAL A 392 -10.01 43.68 -21.32
CA VAL A 392 -11.09 42.68 -21.13
C VAL A 392 -12.21 43.18 -20.23
N ASN A 393 -11.98 44.24 -19.46
CA ASN A 393 -12.96 44.80 -18.54
C ASN A 393 -13.85 45.84 -19.22
N ASP A 394 -13.50 46.38 -20.38
CA ASP A 394 -14.31 47.33 -21.15
C ASP A 394 -14.05 47.16 -22.66
N ILE A 395 -14.92 46.42 -23.33
CA ILE A 395 -14.93 46.25 -24.79
C ILE A 395 -15.67 47.39 -25.52
N GLY A 396 -16.04 48.45 -24.80
CA GLY A 396 -16.80 49.59 -25.29
C GLY A 396 -18.10 49.78 -24.51
N GLY A 397 -18.38 51.01 -24.10
CA GLY A 397 -19.61 51.36 -23.37
C GLY A 397 -19.69 50.79 -21.95
N GLY A 398 -18.55 50.37 -21.36
CA GLY A 398 -18.48 49.77 -20.04
C GLY A 398 -18.86 48.29 -19.99
N GLU A 399 -19.08 47.65 -21.15
CA GLU A 399 -19.36 46.22 -21.25
C GLU A 399 -18.06 45.43 -21.03
N PRO A 400 -17.96 44.51 -20.05
CA PRO A 400 -16.81 43.61 -19.95
C PRO A 400 -16.91 42.47 -20.97
N LEU A 401 -15.77 41.93 -21.44
CA LEU A 401 -15.73 40.80 -22.37
C LEU A 401 -16.46 39.57 -21.83
N TYR A 402 -16.40 39.37 -20.51
CA TYR A 402 -17.09 38.30 -19.78
C TYR A 402 -18.53 38.65 -19.37
N SER A 403 -19.16 39.67 -19.97
CA SER A 403 -20.55 40.09 -19.66
C SER A 403 -21.54 38.93 -19.75
N SER A 404 -21.30 38.01 -20.68
CA SER A 404 -22.15 36.87 -21.02
C SER A 404 -21.75 35.55 -20.36
N PHE A 405 -20.76 35.54 -19.47
CA PHE A 405 -20.34 34.32 -18.78
C PHE A 405 -21.46 33.77 -17.88
N GLU A 406 -21.65 32.46 -17.96
CA GLU A 406 -22.46 31.68 -17.03
C GLU A 406 -21.57 31.01 -15.98
N ALA A 407 -22.17 30.27 -15.05
CA ALA A 407 -21.43 29.65 -13.94
C ALA A 407 -20.38 28.64 -14.45
N GLU A 408 -20.69 27.98 -15.57
CA GLU A 408 -19.85 27.03 -16.27
C GLU A 408 -18.63 27.71 -16.93
N ASP A 409 -18.82 28.89 -17.52
CA ASP A 409 -17.74 29.67 -18.12
C ASP A 409 -16.76 30.16 -17.03
N TRP A 410 -17.30 30.62 -15.90
CA TRP A 410 -16.50 30.97 -14.72
C TRP A 410 -15.71 29.77 -14.16
N ALA A 411 -16.33 28.59 -14.10
CA ALA A 411 -15.67 27.37 -13.68
C ALA A 411 -14.54 26.95 -14.63
N LEU A 412 -14.73 27.11 -15.95
CA LEU A 412 -13.68 26.86 -16.95
C LEU A 412 -12.54 27.87 -16.83
N LEU A 413 -12.82 29.15 -16.63
CA LEU A 413 -11.78 30.17 -16.43
C LEU A 413 -10.93 29.86 -15.18
N GLN A 414 -11.58 29.51 -14.07
CA GLN A 414 -10.88 29.06 -12.85
C GLN A 414 -10.02 27.84 -13.13
N LEU A 415 -10.55 26.85 -13.85
CA LEU A 415 -9.83 25.63 -14.18
C LEU A 415 -8.58 25.92 -15.02
N ARG A 416 -8.68 26.80 -16.02
CA ARG A 416 -7.54 27.23 -16.85
C ARG A 416 -6.41 27.78 -16.00
N TYR A 417 -6.75 28.75 -15.14
CA TYR A 417 -5.73 29.39 -14.30
C TYR A 417 -5.11 28.42 -13.30
N GLU A 418 -5.92 27.60 -12.62
CA GLU A 418 -5.41 26.60 -11.66
C GLU A 418 -4.44 25.61 -12.33
N LEU A 419 -4.79 25.08 -13.50
CA LEU A 419 -3.96 24.10 -14.20
C LEU A 419 -2.70 24.72 -14.80
N TYR A 420 -2.78 25.93 -15.35
CA TYR A 420 -1.61 26.70 -15.78
C TYR A 420 -0.67 26.99 -14.60
N LEU A 421 -1.18 27.58 -13.52
CA LEU A 421 -0.39 28.00 -12.37
C LEU A 421 0.27 26.81 -11.68
N LEU A 422 -0.42 25.67 -11.60
CA LEU A 422 0.13 24.42 -11.08
C LEU A 422 1.38 24.01 -11.84
N GLN A 423 1.33 24.05 -13.17
CA GLN A 423 2.46 23.65 -14.01
C GLN A 423 3.62 24.65 -13.95
N ASP A 424 3.35 25.95 -14.04
CA ASP A 424 4.38 27.02 -13.90
C ASP A 424 5.09 26.90 -12.54
N SER A 425 4.31 26.78 -11.48
CA SER A 425 4.86 26.69 -10.11
C SER A 425 5.57 25.37 -9.87
N PHE A 426 5.06 24.26 -10.41
CA PHE A 426 5.74 22.96 -10.30
C PHE A 426 7.14 22.99 -10.91
N LYS A 427 7.30 23.56 -12.13
CA LYS A 427 8.62 23.70 -12.77
C LYS A 427 9.60 24.45 -11.86
N LYS A 428 9.14 25.57 -11.29
CA LYS A 428 9.94 26.46 -10.43
C LYS A 428 10.27 25.82 -9.08
N ASP A 429 9.30 25.18 -8.45
CA ASP A 429 9.44 24.60 -7.11
C ASP A 429 10.28 23.31 -7.14
N VAL A 430 10.18 22.53 -8.21
CA VAL A 430 11.00 21.31 -8.39
C VAL A 430 12.43 21.66 -8.76
N ASN A 431 12.63 22.69 -9.60
CA ASN A 431 13.95 23.20 -9.99
C ASN A 431 14.93 22.10 -10.48
N ASP A 432 14.42 21.11 -11.22
CA ASP A 432 15.19 20.01 -11.80
C ASP A 432 14.97 19.99 -13.32
N PRO A 433 16.02 20.15 -14.15
CA PRO A 433 15.90 20.16 -15.61
C PRO A 433 15.38 18.84 -16.18
N ASP A 434 15.53 17.73 -15.46
CA ASP A 434 15.00 16.42 -15.88
C ASP A 434 13.52 16.24 -15.52
N ARG A 435 12.92 17.19 -14.78
CA ARG A 435 11.55 17.10 -14.25
C ARG A 435 10.74 18.37 -14.53
N VAL A 436 10.56 18.65 -15.81
CA VAL A 436 9.86 19.84 -16.31
C VAL A 436 8.34 19.69 -16.29
N ALA A 437 7.81 18.47 -16.32
CA ALA A 437 6.38 18.21 -16.49
C ALA A 437 5.82 17.27 -15.41
N ILE A 438 4.53 17.38 -15.15
CA ILE A 438 3.84 16.53 -14.18
C ILE A 438 3.36 15.26 -14.87
N PRO A 439 3.68 14.06 -14.38
CA PRO A 439 3.09 12.83 -14.91
C PRO A 439 1.58 12.81 -14.70
N GLU A 440 0.80 12.40 -15.72
CA GLU A 440 -0.66 12.38 -15.68
C GLU A 440 -1.21 11.69 -14.43
N ALA A 441 -0.65 10.53 -14.06
CA ALA A 441 -1.04 9.75 -12.87
C ALA A 441 -0.86 10.52 -11.53
N HIS A 442 -0.04 11.57 -11.53
CA HIS A 442 0.31 12.34 -10.34
C HIS A 442 -0.34 13.73 -10.30
N LEU A 443 -1.05 14.13 -11.36
CA LEU A 443 -1.68 15.44 -11.46
C LEU A 443 -2.65 15.72 -10.29
N SER A 444 -3.53 14.77 -9.97
CA SER A 444 -4.49 14.90 -8.85
C SER A 444 -3.82 15.12 -7.49
N PHE A 445 -2.63 14.53 -7.29
CA PHE A 445 -1.87 14.70 -6.05
C PHE A 445 -1.25 16.07 -5.94
N TYR A 446 -0.59 16.54 -7.00
CA TYR A 446 0.00 17.88 -7.00
C TYR A 446 -1.09 18.95 -6.95
N TYR A 447 -2.21 18.78 -7.66
CA TYR A 447 -3.36 19.67 -7.53
C TYR A 447 -3.85 19.78 -6.07
N SER A 448 -4.03 18.63 -5.40
CA SER A 448 -4.42 18.61 -3.99
C SER A 448 -3.38 19.24 -3.06
N LYS A 449 -2.09 19.09 -3.37
CA LYS A 449 -0.99 19.64 -2.59
C LYS A 449 -0.87 21.15 -2.69
N TYR A 450 -1.01 21.69 -3.90
CA TYR A 450 -0.90 23.11 -4.18
C TYR A 450 -2.15 23.88 -3.75
N PHE A 451 -3.34 23.42 -4.15
CA PHE A 451 -4.59 24.14 -3.89
C PHE A 451 -5.28 23.73 -2.59
N LYS A 452 -4.79 22.71 -1.88
CA LYS A 452 -5.43 22.14 -0.68
C LYS A 452 -6.90 21.75 -0.93
N LYS A 453 -7.20 21.33 -2.16
CA LYS A 453 -8.54 21.02 -2.68
C LYS A 453 -8.44 19.80 -3.59
N GLN A 454 -9.43 18.91 -3.53
CA GLN A 454 -9.49 17.77 -4.45
C GLN A 454 -9.92 18.19 -5.86
N MET A 455 -9.35 17.51 -6.86
CA MET A 455 -9.74 17.67 -8.26
C MET A 455 -11.03 16.88 -8.52
N ASN A 456 -12.14 17.60 -8.76
CA ASN A 456 -13.47 17.00 -8.87
C ASN A 456 -13.93 16.89 -10.33
N LEU A 457 -13.50 15.85 -11.04
CA LEU A 457 -13.85 15.63 -12.45
C LEU A 457 -15.37 15.52 -12.65
N LYS A 458 -16.09 14.90 -11.69
CA LYS A 458 -17.55 14.76 -11.71
C LYS A 458 -18.29 16.09 -11.78
N GLN A 459 -17.75 17.16 -11.20
CA GLN A 459 -18.37 18.49 -11.26
C GLN A 459 -18.36 19.05 -12.68
N PHE A 460 -17.41 18.63 -13.51
CA PHE A 460 -17.31 19.02 -14.91
C PHE A 460 -18.01 18.04 -15.86
N GLY A 461 -18.72 17.04 -15.32
CA GLY A 461 -19.42 16.02 -16.11
C GLY A 461 -18.48 14.99 -16.75
N VAL A 462 -17.25 14.85 -16.24
CA VAL A 462 -16.20 13.98 -16.79
C VAL A 462 -15.76 12.94 -15.76
N SER A 463 -15.37 11.75 -16.21
CA SER A 463 -14.81 10.67 -15.36
C SER A 463 -13.32 10.44 -15.56
N GLU A 464 -12.76 10.81 -16.72
CA GLU A 464 -11.37 10.57 -17.09
C GLU A 464 -10.54 11.86 -17.11
N LEU A 465 -9.27 11.75 -16.73
CA LEU A 465 -8.38 12.90 -16.66
C LEU A 465 -8.08 13.50 -18.04
N ALA A 466 -7.93 12.65 -19.06
CA ALA A 466 -7.73 13.08 -20.44
C ALA A 466 -8.86 14.00 -20.93
N ASP A 467 -10.11 13.61 -20.67
CA ASP A 467 -11.29 14.41 -21.04
C ASP A 467 -11.41 15.69 -20.22
N PHE A 468 -10.92 15.69 -18.98
CA PHE A 468 -10.88 16.88 -18.13
C PHE A 468 -9.91 17.93 -18.67
N VAL A 469 -8.72 17.50 -19.12
CA VAL A 469 -7.74 18.40 -19.75
C VAL A 469 -8.24 18.92 -21.11
N LYS A 470 -8.99 18.10 -21.88
CA LYS A 470 -9.59 18.53 -23.17
C LYS A 470 -10.54 19.72 -23.03
N LEU A 471 -11.17 19.94 -21.88
CA LEU A 471 -12.01 21.10 -21.62
C LEU A 471 -11.23 22.42 -21.68
N VAL A 472 -9.91 22.37 -21.46
CA VAL A 472 -9.02 23.53 -21.41
C VAL A 472 -7.77 23.35 -22.29
N LYS A 473 -7.94 22.68 -23.43
CA LYS A 473 -6.88 22.27 -24.36
C LYS A 473 -6.01 23.39 -24.94
N ASP A 474 -6.48 24.63 -24.91
CA ASP A 474 -5.74 25.82 -25.35
C ASP A 474 -4.79 26.37 -24.26
N THR A 475 -4.94 25.92 -23.02
CA THR A 475 -4.10 26.35 -21.88
C THR A 475 -3.09 25.26 -21.50
N VAL A 476 -3.52 24.01 -21.50
CA VAL A 476 -2.74 22.87 -21.04
C VAL A 476 -2.92 21.66 -21.96
N ALA A 477 -1.90 20.80 -22.00
CA ALA A 477 -1.89 19.58 -22.79
C ALA A 477 -1.33 18.41 -21.98
N VAL A 478 -1.77 17.20 -22.34
CA VAL A 478 -1.09 15.96 -21.96
C VAL A 478 -0.48 15.40 -23.23
N SER A 479 0.85 15.22 -23.22
CA SER A 479 1.55 14.59 -24.34
C SER A 479 1.12 13.12 -24.45
N GLU A 480 0.68 12.70 -25.64
CA GLU A 480 0.19 11.35 -25.90
C GLU A 480 1.31 10.30 -25.72
N ASP A 481 2.53 10.63 -26.14
CA ASP A 481 3.68 9.72 -26.10
C ASP A 481 4.24 9.55 -24.68
N SER A 482 4.36 10.66 -23.95
CA SER A 482 5.05 10.69 -22.66
C SER A 482 4.11 10.68 -21.45
N LYS A 483 2.79 10.83 -21.65
CA LYS A 483 1.77 10.98 -20.59
C LYS A 483 2.15 12.06 -19.57
N MET A 484 2.74 13.14 -20.08
CA MET A 484 3.20 14.27 -19.29
C MET A 484 2.24 15.45 -19.49
N PHE A 485 1.76 15.97 -18.38
CA PHE A 485 0.99 17.20 -18.30
C PHE A 485 1.94 18.41 -18.34
N SER A 486 1.69 19.31 -19.28
CA SER A 486 2.42 20.56 -19.47
C SER A 486 1.46 21.69 -19.87
N THR A 487 1.93 22.93 -19.75
CA THR A 487 1.22 24.10 -20.28
C THR A 487 1.74 24.42 -21.67
N ILE A 488 0.85 24.92 -22.52
CA ILE A 488 1.15 25.40 -23.87
C ILE A 488 1.55 26.88 -23.82
N LEU A 489 1.16 27.58 -22.75
CA LEU A 489 1.39 29.00 -22.58
C LEU A 489 2.84 29.25 -22.17
N ASP A 490 3.32 30.44 -22.50
CA ASP A 490 4.67 30.87 -22.15
C ASP A 490 4.88 30.85 -20.62
N ASP A 491 6.12 30.59 -20.23
CA ASP A 491 6.51 30.69 -18.83
C ASP A 491 6.33 32.14 -18.39
N GLU A 492 5.56 32.38 -17.32
CA GLU A 492 5.21 33.71 -16.79
C GLU A 492 4.17 34.51 -17.60
N LEU A 493 2.98 33.94 -17.73
CA LEU A 493 1.77 34.63 -18.19
C LEU A 493 1.59 35.99 -17.47
N GLU A 494 1.95 37.06 -18.18
CA GLU A 494 2.01 38.44 -17.66
C GLU A 494 0.61 39.02 -17.40
N SER A 495 -0.41 38.56 -18.16
CA SER A 495 -1.79 39.01 -17.99
C SER A 495 -2.80 37.87 -18.09
N ILE A 496 -3.72 37.85 -17.12
CA ILE A 496 -4.84 36.92 -17.06
C ILE A 496 -5.85 37.16 -18.20
N ASP A 497 -5.78 38.31 -18.84
CA ASP A 497 -6.66 38.70 -19.95
C ASP A 497 -6.67 37.66 -21.08
N MET A 498 -5.53 36.99 -21.32
CA MET A 498 -5.44 35.91 -22.30
C MET A 498 -6.36 34.72 -21.96
N LEU A 499 -6.45 34.33 -20.68
CA LEU A 499 -7.33 33.24 -20.24
C LEU A 499 -8.81 33.62 -20.34
N VAL A 500 -9.12 34.90 -20.10
CA VAL A 500 -10.49 35.44 -20.30
C VAL A 500 -10.86 35.36 -21.78
N LYS A 501 -9.95 35.76 -22.67
CA LYS A 501 -10.12 35.66 -24.13
C LYS A 501 -10.35 34.22 -24.58
N PHE A 502 -9.53 33.26 -24.12
CA PHE A 502 -9.72 31.84 -24.43
C PHE A 502 -11.05 31.29 -23.94
N THR A 503 -11.51 31.75 -22.77
CA THR A 503 -12.80 31.32 -22.22
C THR A 503 -13.96 31.86 -23.06
N GLU A 504 -13.93 33.14 -23.46
CA GLU A 504 -14.95 33.73 -24.33
C GLU A 504 -14.95 33.10 -25.73
N GLU A 505 -13.78 32.80 -26.30
CA GLU A 505 -13.68 32.09 -27.58
C GLU A 505 -14.29 30.69 -27.48
N SER A 506 -13.93 29.93 -26.43
CA SER A 506 -14.50 28.61 -26.15
C SER A 506 -16.01 28.65 -25.96
N ARG A 507 -16.53 29.72 -25.33
CA ARG A 507 -17.98 29.95 -25.16
C ARG A 507 -18.66 30.22 -26.50
N LYS A 508 -18.12 31.13 -27.33
CA LYS A 508 -18.70 31.43 -28.65
C LYS A 508 -18.66 30.21 -29.58
N GLU A 509 -17.57 29.46 -29.59
CA GLU A 509 -17.45 28.23 -30.37
C GLU A 509 -18.49 27.18 -29.94
N ARG A 510 -18.65 26.97 -28.63
CA ARG A 510 -19.70 26.10 -28.09
C ARG A 510 -21.10 26.55 -28.49
N GLN A 511 -21.39 27.85 -28.41
CA GLN A 511 -22.69 28.39 -28.83
C GLN A 511 -22.95 28.15 -30.32
N ARG A 512 -21.94 28.37 -31.19
CA ARG A 512 -22.05 28.12 -32.63
C ARG A 512 -22.37 26.66 -32.94
N ARG A 513 -21.76 25.71 -32.22
CA ARG A 513 -22.05 24.27 -32.37
C ARG A 513 -23.47 23.93 -31.95
N ILE A 514 -23.94 24.49 -30.84
CA ILE A 514 -25.32 24.31 -30.37
C ILE A 514 -26.31 24.89 -31.40
N ASP A 515 -26.05 26.09 -31.91
CA ASP A 515 -26.91 26.75 -32.92
C ASP A 515 -26.92 25.97 -34.26
N ALA A 516 -25.83 25.26 -34.57
CA ALA A 516 -25.74 24.34 -35.70
C ALA A 516 -26.40 22.96 -35.45
N GLY A 517 -26.96 22.71 -34.26
CA GLY A 517 -27.65 21.48 -33.90
C GLY A 517 -26.77 20.39 -33.28
N ASP A 518 -25.50 20.68 -32.99
CA ASP A 518 -24.63 19.76 -32.24
C ASP A 518 -24.88 19.92 -30.72
N GLU A 519 -25.87 19.18 -30.25
CA GLU A 519 -26.25 19.13 -28.83
C GLU A 519 -25.14 18.53 -27.92
N THR A 520 -24.12 17.88 -28.49
CA THR A 520 -22.99 17.33 -27.72
C THR A 520 -22.07 18.42 -27.16
N ALA A 521 -22.11 19.63 -27.72
CA ALA A 521 -21.32 20.76 -27.26
C ALA A 521 -21.83 21.37 -25.93
N ARG A 522 -23.02 21.00 -25.46
CA ARG A 522 -23.56 21.50 -24.17
C ARG A 522 -22.76 20.97 -22.98
N LEU A 523 -22.35 21.88 -22.10
CA LEU A 523 -21.70 21.52 -20.84
C LEU A 523 -22.71 20.89 -19.89
N LYS A 524 -22.31 19.78 -19.25
CA LYS A 524 -23.13 19.03 -18.28
C LYS A 524 -22.53 19.13 -16.88
N PHE A 525 -22.24 20.35 -16.44
CA PHE A 525 -21.57 20.54 -15.15
C PHE A 525 -22.56 20.34 -14.00
N VAL A 526 -22.08 19.70 -12.94
CA VAL A 526 -22.79 19.58 -11.67
C VAL A 526 -22.15 20.56 -10.69
N LEU A 527 -22.28 21.84 -10.99
CA LEU A 527 -21.90 22.91 -10.07
C LEU A 527 -22.95 22.90 -8.96
N HIS A 528 -22.65 22.27 -7.82
CA HIS A 528 -23.49 22.41 -6.65
C HIS A 528 -23.58 23.89 -6.30
N ASN A 529 -24.73 24.51 -6.53
CA ASN A 529 -25.14 25.67 -5.76
C ASN A 529 -25.07 25.23 -4.29
N PRO A 530 -24.36 25.92 -3.38
CA PRO A 530 -24.42 25.53 -1.98
C PRO A 530 -25.91 25.48 -1.61
N ALA A 531 -26.35 24.32 -1.13
CA ALA A 531 -27.69 24.19 -0.59
C ALA A 531 -27.90 25.36 0.39
N PRO A 532 -29.07 26.04 0.37
CA PRO A 532 -29.35 27.04 1.39
C PRO A 532 -29.07 26.38 2.74
N ALA A 533 -28.21 27.02 3.54
CA ALA A 533 -27.80 26.49 4.84
C ALA A 533 -29.06 26.00 5.57
N PRO A 534 -29.04 24.81 6.19
CA PRO A 534 -30.17 24.38 7.00
C PRO A 534 -30.43 25.49 8.00
N VAL A 535 -31.64 26.06 7.92
CA VAL A 535 -32.08 27.11 8.84
C VAL A 535 -31.94 26.49 10.24
N ALA A 536 -30.98 26.99 11.01
CA ALA A 536 -30.79 26.52 12.38
C ALA A 536 -32.14 26.71 13.12
N PRO A 537 -32.61 25.70 13.87
CA PRO A 537 -33.81 25.89 14.68
C PRO A 537 -33.55 27.08 15.62
N ALA A 538 -34.49 28.02 15.65
CA ALA A 538 -34.39 29.24 16.41
C ALA A 538 -33.96 28.95 17.86
N ALA A 539 -32.88 29.60 18.29
CA ALA A 539 -32.36 29.48 19.64
C ALA A 539 -33.44 29.89 20.65
N VAL A 540 -33.80 28.95 21.52
CA VAL A 540 -34.61 29.22 22.72
C VAL A 540 -33.77 30.12 23.65
N PRO A 541 -34.30 31.24 24.17
CA PRO A 541 -33.52 32.12 25.05
C PRO A 541 -33.16 31.42 26.37
N PRO A 542 -32.00 31.72 26.97
CA PRO A 542 -31.53 31.05 28.17
C PRO A 542 -32.35 31.46 29.40
N VAL A 543 -32.69 30.47 30.22
CA VAL A 543 -33.33 30.64 31.53
C VAL A 543 -32.33 31.27 32.51
N PRO A 544 -32.73 32.29 33.30
CA PRO A 544 -31.82 32.95 34.24
C PRO A 544 -31.53 32.03 35.45
N VAL A 545 -30.24 31.91 35.79
CA VAL A 545 -29.74 31.16 36.94
C VAL A 545 -30.02 31.94 38.23
N ALA A 546 -30.70 31.30 39.19
CA ALA A 546 -30.97 31.85 40.52
C ALA A 546 -29.71 31.84 41.42
N PRO A 547 -29.56 32.80 42.36
CA PRO A 547 -28.34 32.99 43.14
C PRO A 547 -28.22 32.02 44.33
N ALA A 548 -26.97 31.78 44.75
CA ALA A 548 -26.58 30.86 45.80
C ALA A 548 -27.04 31.28 47.22
N ILE A 549 -27.51 30.31 48.00
CA ILE A 549 -27.83 30.44 49.44
C ILE A 549 -26.66 29.85 50.26
N PRO A 550 -26.15 30.53 51.30
CA PRO A 550 -25.09 29.98 52.15
C PRO A 550 -25.60 29.38 53.48
N GLY A 551 -24.93 28.29 53.92
CA GLY A 551 -24.78 27.85 55.32
C GLY A 551 -25.23 26.40 55.62
N PRO A 552 -24.83 25.75 56.74
CA PRO A 552 -23.80 26.10 57.75
C PRO A 552 -22.78 24.96 58.05
N LYS A 553 -21.75 25.29 58.85
CA LYS A 553 -20.67 24.42 59.34
C LYS A 553 -21.17 23.33 60.33
N GLY A 554 -20.67 22.09 60.18
CA GLY A 554 -20.79 21.03 61.19
C GLY A 554 -19.69 19.96 61.04
N LYS A 555 -18.99 19.68 62.15
CA LYS A 555 -17.81 18.79 62.30
C LYS A 555 -18.17 17.29 62.22
N GLY A 556 -17.28 16.44 61.68
CA GLY A 556 -17.37 14.97 61.82
C GLY A 556 -16.23 14.23 61.11
N LYS A 557 -15.72 13.15 61.70
CA LYS A 557 -14.39 12.52 61.47
C LYS A 557 -14.39 11.31 60.51
N GLY A 558 -13.23 11.02 59.91
CA GLY A 558 -12.73 9.69 59.50
C GLY A 558 -13.21 9.21 58.12
N LYS A 559 -12.46 8.49 57.29
CA LYS A 559 -11.17 7.78 57.35
C LYS A 559 -10.56 7.79 55.93
N LYS A 560 -9.23 7.86 55.84
CA LYS A 560 -8.46 7.68 54.59
C LYS A 560 -8.43 6.20 54.20
N GLY A 561 -8.76 5.88 52.96
CA GLY A 561 -8.38 4.65 52.26
C GLY A 561 -7.47 5.01 51.09
N LYS A 562 -6.24 4.52 51.10
CA LYS A 562 -5.27 4.61 50.00
C LYS A 562 -5.71 3.71 48.84
N TRP A 563 -5.44 4.14 47.62
CA TRP A 563 -5.07 3.28 46.50
C TRP A 563 -3.58 3.48 46.22
#